data_AF-A0A6J8B650-F1
#
_entry.id   AF-A0A6J8B650-F1
#
_cell.length_a   1.000
_cell.length_b   1.000
_cell.length_c   1.000
_cell.angle_alpha   90.00
_cell.angle_beta   90.00
_cell.angle_gamma   90.00
#
_symmetry.space_group_name_H-M   'P 1'
#
loop_
_entity.id
_entity.type
_entity.pdbx_description
1 polymer ?
#
loop_
_entity_poly.entity_id
_entity_poly.type
_entity_poly.pdbx_seq_one_letter_code
_entity_poly.pdbx_strand_id
1 'polypeptide(L)'
;MIIKENFKSIDEYEGLVKCKIIPPRNLYLPVLPARLIGKLMFGLCRTCMEDGVTENCCHDVDSRALTGTWVSDEIKKAVQKGYKIAEIYEVWHFENVSQYDPLIRQGGVFTEYVNTFLKIKQESNGWPDWRKTEEDHQKYIEDYYTKEGIRLDARNINWNPGLRQLATMLFCS
;
A
#
# COMPACT_ATOMS: atom_id res chain seq x y z
N MET A 1 11.43 -9.40 16.74
CA MET A 1 12.18 -8.81 17.88
C MET A 1 11.71 -7.38 18.17
N ILE A 2 11.69 -6.96 19.45
CA ILE A 2 11.42 -5.56 19.85
C ILE A 2 12.74 -4.90 20.24
N ILE A 3 13.07 -3.76 19.63
CA ILE A 3 14.31 -3.00 19.86
C ILE A 3 13.95 -1.65 20.48
N LYS A 4 14.61 -1.29 21.58
CA LYS A 4 14.35 -0.04 22.33
C LYS A 4 15.57 0.86 22.51
N GLU A 5 16.76 0.37 22.18
CA GLU A 5 18.03 1.07 22.35
C GLU A 5 18.99 0.70 21.20
N ASN A 6 20.02 1.52 20.98
CA ASN A 6 21.05 1.31 19.94
C ASN A 6 20.46 1.10 18.53
N PHE A 7 19.62 2.03 18.11
CA PHE A 7 18.98 1.98 16.79
C PHE A 7 20.01 2.09 15.66
N LYS A 8 19.79 1.29 14.62
CA LYS A 8 20.55 1.28 13.38
C LYS A 8 19.89 2.17 12.33
N SER A 9 20.38 2.13 11.08
CA SER A 9 19.70 2.79 9.98
C SER A 9 18.29 2.24 9.81
N ILE A 10 17.34 3.12 9.46
CA ILE A 10 15.94 2.74 9.18
C ILE A 10 15.83 1.74 8.03
N ASP A 11 16.80 1.73 7.12
CA ASP A 11 16.86 0.81 5.98
C ASP A 11 17.10 -0.65 6.40
N GLU A 12 17.64 -0.88 7.60
CA GLU A 12 17.87 -2.23 8.14
C GLU A 12 16.63 -2.80 8.84
N TYR A 13 15.57 -2.01 9.00
CA TYR A 13 14.38 -2.44 9.71
C TYR A 13 13.23 -2.80 8.77
N GLU A 14 12.67 -3.98 9.02
CA GLU A 14 11.40 -4.41 8.47
C GLU A 14 10.38 -4.60 9.58
N GLY A 15 9.26 -3.89 9.53
CA GLY A 15 8.17 -4.01 10.48
C GLY A 15 7.57 -2.67 10.88
N LEU A 16 7.35 -2.44 12.18
CA LEU A 16 6.74 -1.22 12.69
C LEU A 16 7.75 -0.39 13.46
N VAL A 17 7.65 0.93 13.36
CA VAL A 17 8.55 1.86 14.04
C VAL A 17 7.74 2.97 14.67
N LYS A 18 7.93 3.16 15.98
CA LYS A 18 7.42 4.29 16.73
C LYS A 18 8.50 5.36 16.79
N CYS A 19 8.23 6.53 16.23
CA CYS A 19 9.21 7.61 16.16
C CYS A 19 8.56 9.00 16.19
N LYS A 20 9.38 10.02 16.44
CA LYS A 20 9.09 11.43 16.17
C LYS A 20 9.76 11.80 14.86
N ILE A 21 8.98 12.33 13.92
CA ILE A 21 9.45 12.67 12.57
C ILE A 21 9.00 14.08 12.18
N ILE A 22 9.90 14.82 11.54
CA ILE A 22 9.70 16.20 11.12
C ILE A 22 9.37 16.22 9.63
N PRO A 23 8.15 16.67 9.24
CA PRO A 23 7.82 16.83 7.83
C PRO A 23 8.54 18.00 7.18
N PRO A 24 8.84 17.93 5.86
CA PRO A 24 9.29 19.10 5.09
C PRO A 24 8.19 20.18 5.03
N ARG A 25 8.55 21.43 4.72
CA ARG A 25 7.58 22.54 4.70
C ARG A 25 6.68 22.56 3.45
N ASN A 26 7.22 22.18 2.29
CA ASN A 26 6.56 22.37 0.99
C ASN A 26 6.46 21.06 0.22
N LEU A 27 5.77 20.06 0.78
CA LEU A 27 5.51 18.81 0.08
C LEU A 27 4.05 18.77 -0.37
N TYR A 28 3.84 18.59 -1.67
CA TYR A 28 2.49 18.63 -2.27
C TYR A 28 1.56 17.53 -1.73
N LEU A 29 2.07 16.31 -1.59
CA LEU A 29 1.34 15.16 -1.04
C LEU A 29 2.04 14.68 0.23
N PRO A 30 1.48 14.93 1.43
CA PRO A 30 2.00 14.39 2.68
C PRO A 30 2.00 12.86 2.64
N VAL A 31 3.10 12.26 3.12
CA VAL A 31 3.30 10.80 3.04
C VAL A 31 2.69 10.10 4.25
N LEU A 32 3.00 10.60 5.45
CA LEU A 32 2.63 9.92 6.69
C LEU A 32 1.26 10.36 7.20
N PRO A 33 0.37 9.42 7.52
CA PRO A 33 -0.86 9.74 8.20
C PRO A 33 -0.61 10.04 9.68
N ALA A 34 -1.45 10.90 10.26
CA ALA A 34 -1.54 11.14 11.70
C ALA A 34 -3.00 11.05 12.13
N ARG A 35 -3.26 10.34 13.24
CA ARG A 35 -4.60 10.29 13.83
C ARG A 35 -4.73 11.34 14.91
N LEU A 36 -5.43 12.44 14.60
CA LEU A 36 -5.61 13.58 15.49
C LEU A 36 -7.11 13.90 15.56
N ILE A 37 -7.61 14.25 16.74
CA ILE A 37 -9.03 14.61 16.97
C ILE A 37 -9.98 13.50 16.44
N GLY A 38 -9.62 12.24 16.63
CA GLY A 38 -10.39 11.08 16.19
C GLY A 38 -10.39 10.81 14.68
N LYS A 39 -9.77 11.67 13.86
CA LYS A 39 -9.73 11.56 12.39
C LYS A 39 -8.34 11.19 11.89
N LEU A 40 -8.28 10.45 10.79
CA LEU A 40 -7.04 10.19 10.06
C LEU A 40 -6.78 11.39 9.13
N MET A 41 -5.66 12.07 9.32
CA MET A 41 -5.31 13.27 8.55
C MET A 41 -3.92 13.14 7.94
N PHE A 42 -3.74 13.78 6.79
CA PHE A 42 -2.47 13.85 6.07
C PHE A 42 -2.05 15.32 6.01
N GLY A 43 -0.93 15.65 6.64
CA GLY A 43 -0.45 17.02 6.73
C GLY A 43 1.01 17.12 7.16
N LEU A 44 1.57 18.32 7.06
CA LEU A 44 3.00 18.59 7.30
C LEU A 44 3.27 19.30 8.63
N CYS A 45 2.22 19.49 9.44
CA CYS A 45 2.29 20.13 10.73
C CYS A 45 1.20 19.54 11.63
N ARG A 46 1.61 18.95 12.75
CA ARG A 46 0.69 18.43 13.77
C ARG A 46 -0.29 19.51 14.24
N THR A 47 0.23 20.66 14.68
CA THR A 47 -0.60 21.76 15.21
C THR A 47 -1.56 22.34 14.17
N CYS A 48 -1.16 22.51 12.91
CA CYS A 48 -2.09 22.97 11.88
C CYS A 48 -3.23 21.97 11.62
N MET A 49 -2.93 20.67 11.70
CA MET A 49 -3.96 19.64 11.58
C MET A 49 -4.89 19.61 12.80
N GLU A 50 -4.38 19.87 14.01
CA GLU A 50 -5.18 19.97 15.22
C GLU A 50 -6.09 21.22 15.18
N ASP A 51 -5.55 22.37 14.82
CA ASP A 51 -6.28 23.64 14.82
C ASP A 51 -7.13 23.87 13.55
N GLY A 52 -6.99 23.02 12.53
CA GLY A 52 -7.67 23.17 11.25
C GLY A 52 -7.16 24.36 10.41
N VAL A 53 -5.91 24.77 10.62
CA VAL A 53 -5.28 25.89 9.92
C VAL A 53 -4.88 25.47 8.50
N THR A 54 -5.41 26.17 7.50
CA THR A 54 -5.10 25.96 6.07
C THR A 54 -4.16 27.02 5.49
N GLU A 55 -3.88 28.08 6.25
CA GLU A 55 -2.98 29.17 5.85
C GLU A 55 -1.50 28.80 6.02
N ASN A 56 -0.61 29.75 5.68
CA ASN A 56 0.83 29.57 5.79
C ASN A 56 1.26 29.24 7.22
N CYS A 57 1.73 28.00 7.43
CA CYS A 57 2.17 27.51 8.72
C CYS A 57 3.43 28.25 9.23
N CYS A 58 3.28 28.98 10.33
CA CYS A 58 4.37 29.67 11.05
C CYS A 58 4.94 28.88 12.23
N HIS A 59 4.45 27.66 12.48
CA HIS A 59 4.89 26.82 13.60
C HIS A 59 6.37 26.43 13.50
N ASP A 60 6.98 26.24 14.66
CA ASP A 60 8.35 25.78 14.81
C ASP A 60 8.48 24.29 14.46
N VAL A 61 9.73 23.80 14.44
CA VAL A 61 10.03 22.44 14.02
C VAL A 61 9.42 21.38 14.95
N ASP A 62 9.36 21.65 16.25
CA ASP A 62 8.88 20.69 17.24
C ASP A 62 7.35 20.59 17.24
N SER A 63 6.68 21.74 17.18
CA SER A 63 5.21 21.81 17.04
C SER A 63 4.72 21.13 15.76
N ARG A 64 5.51 21.19 14.69
CA ARG A 64 5.19 20.53 13.41
C ARG A 64 5.42 19.02 13.42
N ALA A 65 6.29 18.52 14.30
CA ALA A 65 6.69 17.13 14.31
C ALA A 65 5.51 16.20 14.58
N LEU A 66 5.50 15.07 13.87
CA LEU A 66 4.53 14.00 14.04
C LEU A 66 5.15 12.93 14.92
N THR A 67 4.40 12.48 15.93
CA THR A 67 4.76 11.31 16.72
C THR A 67 3.73 10.23 16.45
N GLY A 68 4.19 9.05 16.07
CA GLY A 68 3.30 7.96 15.68
C GLY A 68 4.05 6.65 15.49
N THR A 69 3.29 5.64 15.08
CA THR A 69 3.81 4.34 14.70
C THR A 69 3.44 4.10 13.24
N TRP A 70 4.45 3.83 12.41
CA TRP A 70 4.28 3.59 10.97
C TRP A 70 5.02 2.32 10.55
N VAL A 71 4.67 1.78 9.39
CA VAL A 71 5.43 0.69 8.78
C VAL A 71 6.80 1.24 8.34
N SER A 72 7.85 0.43 8.48
CA SER A 72 9.22 0.79 8.08
C SER A 72 9.27 1.37 6.67
N ASP A 73 8.54 0.77 5.72
CA ASP A 73 8.48 1.22 4.33
C ASP A 73 7.84 2.60 4.14
N GLU A 74 6.83 2.94 4.95
CA GLU A 74 6.25 4.28 4.95
C GLU A 74 7.27 5.33 5.42
N ILE A 75 8.06 4.99 6.44
CA ILE A 75 9.11 5.88 6.95
C ILE A 75 10.26 5.99 5.94
N LYS A 76 10.73 4.89 5.38
CA LYS A 76 11.74 4.89 4.30
C LYS A 76 11.27 5.80 3.16
N LYS A 77 10.00 5.70 2.76
CA LYS A 77 9.42 6.57 1.73
C LYS A 77 9.32 8.04 2.17
N ALA A 78 8.95 8.29 3.41
CA ALA A 78 8.88 9.64 3.95
C ALA A 78 10.27 10.31 3.97
N VAL A 79 11.31 9.59 4.40
CA VAL A 79 12.69 10.07 4.39
C VAL A 79 13.14 10.41 2.96
N GLN A 80 12.85 9.56 1.97
CA GLN A 80 13.09 9.86 0.54
C GLN A 80 12.39 11.15 0.06
N LYS A 81 11.25 11.50 0.68
CA LYS A 81 10.47 12.72 0.37
C LYS A 81 10.88 13.92 1.23
N GLY A 82 11.97 13.82 1.99
CA GLY A 82 12.57 14.93 2.74
C GLY A 82 12.11 15.05 4.19
N TYR A 83 11.43 14.03 4.73
CA TYR A 83 11.16 13.97 6.17
C TYR A 83 12.46 13.67 6.94
N LYS A 84 12.56 14.17 8.17
CA LYS A 84 13.71 13.91 9.05
C LYS A 84 13.25 13.21 10.31
N ILE A 85 13.83 12.05 10.61
CA ILE A 85 13.58 11.35 11.86
C ILE A 85 14.27 12.16 12.97
N ALA A 86 13.49 12.65 13.93
CA ALA A 86 14.00 13.39 15.08
C ALA A 86 14.42 12.43 16.20
N GLU A 87 13.62 11.39 16.45
CA GLU A 87 13.85 10.44 17.53
C GLU A 87 13.13 9.13 17.24
N ILE A 88 13.78 7.98 17.50
CA ILE A 88 13.15 6.66 17.44
C ILE A 88 12.90 6.18 18.87
N TYR A 89 11.68 5.72 19.15
CA TYR A 89 11.28 5.25 20.48
C TYR A 89 11.29 3.73 20.58
N GLU A 90 10.79 3.04 19.55
CA GLU A 90 10.64 1.59 19.56
C GLU A 90 10.56 1.05 18.13
N VAL A 91 11.18 -0.10 17.88
CA VAL A 91 11.10 -0.81 16.60
C VAL A 91 10.63 -2.24 16.86
N TRP A 92 9.52 -2.62 16.22
CA TRP A 92 9.06 -4.00 16.12
C TRP A 92 9.55 -4.58 14.81
N HIS A 93 10.70 -5.24 14.85
CA HIS A 93 11.33 -5.84 13.70
C HIS A 93 10.84 -7.27 13.46
N PHE A 94 10.42 -7.57 12.23
CA PHE A 94 10.13 -8.91 11.75
C PHE A 94 11.38 -9.51 11.11
N GLU A 95 11.85 -10.62 11.69
CA GLU A 95 13.06 -11.31 11.21
C GLU A 95 12.87 -11.94 9.83
N ASN A 96 11.65 -12.42 9.56
CA ASN A 96 11.30 -13.03 8.29
C ASN A 96 10.23 -12.20 7.61
N VAL A 97 10.51 -11.78 6.37
CA VAL A 97 9.57 -11.08 5.51
C VAL A 97 9.41 -11.90 4.23
N SER A 98 8.17 -12.14 3.84
CA SER A 98 7.85 -12.73 2.54
C SER A 98 7.39 -11.62 1.61
N GLN A 99 8.10 -11.45 0.50
CA GLN A 99 7.77 -10.48 -0.53
C GLN A 99 7.47 -11.20 -1.84
N TYR A 100 6.49 -10.70 -2.58
CA TYR A 100 6.22 -11.16 -3.93
C TYR A 100 7.27 -10.58 -4.89
N ASP A 101 7.87 -11.44 -5.71
CA ASP A 101 8.80 -11.07 -6.78
C ASP A 101 8.06 -11.02 -8.12
N PRO A 102 7.89 -9.83 -8.74
CA PRO A 102 7.19 -9.70 -10.01
C PRO A 102 7.90 -10.32 -11.21
N LEU A 103 9.23 -10.51 -11.15
CA LEU A 103 10.03 -11.02 -12.27
C LEU A 103 9.84 -12.53 -12.42
N ILE A 104 9.90 -13.27 -11.32
CA ILE A 104 9.69 -14.72 -11.30
C ILE A 104 8.25 -15.12 -10.95
N ARG A 105 7.41 -14.16 -10.56
CA ARG A 105 5.99 -14.32 -10.19
C ARG A 105 5.77 -15.32 -9.04
N GLN A 106 6.64 -15.25 -8.04
CA GLN A 106 6.63 -16.15 -6.89
C GLN A 106 6.87 -15.38 -5.57
N GLY A 107 6.72 -16.07 -4.44
CA GLY A 107 6.78 -15.44 -3.12
C GLY A 107 5.45 -14.81 -2.74
N GLY A 108 5.42 -14.14 -1.58
CA GLY A 108 4.21 -13.55 -1.01
C GLY A 108 3.24 -14.63 -0.48
N VAL A 109 2.85 -14.50 0.79
CA VAL A 109 1.99 -15.50 1.45
C VAL A 109 0.54 -15.54 0.92
N PHE A 110 0.10 -14.49 0.21
CA PHE A 110 -1.26 -14.37 -0.31
C PHE A 110 -1.37 -14.48 -1.84
N THR A 111 -0.27 -14.78 -2.53
CA THR A 111 -0.21 -14.73 -4.00
C THR A 111 -1.22 -15.67 -4.66
N GLU A 112 -1.30 -16.92 -4.23
CA GLU A 112 -2.26 -17.89 -4.79
C GLU A 112 -3.72 -17.51 -4.48
N TYR A 113 -3.97 -17.02 -3.26
CA TYR A 113 -5.30 -16.55 -2.84
C TYR A 113 -5.76 -15.39 -3.71
N VAL A 114 -4.92 -14.35 -3.86
CA VAL A 114 -5.18 -13.18 -4.69
C VAL A 114 -5.39 -13.58 -6.15
N ASN A 115 -4.52 -14.40 -6.71
CA ASN A 115 -4.62 -14.87 -8.10
C ASN A 115 -5.93 -15.62 -8.35
N THR A 116 -6.38 -16.42 -7.38
CA THR A 116 -7.63 -17.18 -7.47
C THR A 116 -8.84 -16.24 -7.58
N PHE A 117 -8.98 -15.29 -6.66
CA PHE A 117 -10.14 -14.39 -6.67
C PHE A 117 -10.08 -13.35 -7.78
N LEU A 118 -8.88 -12.90 -8.16
CA LEU A 118 -8.71 -12.01 -9.30
C LEU A 118 -9.11 -12.70 -10.61
N LYS A 119 -8.73 -13.98 -10.79
CA LYS A 119 -9.19 -14.83 -11.91
C LYS A 119 -10.71 -14.93 -11.95
N ILE A 120 -11.33 -15.37 -10.86
CA ILE A 120 -12.80 -15.54 -10.78
C ILE A 120 -13.52 -14.22 -11.07
N LYS A 121 -13.04 -13.11 -10.49
CA LYS A 121 -13.59 -11.77 -10.70
C LYS A 121 -13.51 -11.36 -12.18
N GLN A 122 -12.41 -11.67 -12.85
CA GLN A 122 -12.21 -11.33 -14.25
C GLN A 122 -13.07 -12.19 -15.18
N GLU A 123 -13.15 -13.50 -14.93
CA GLU A 123 -13.97 -14.44 -15.71
C GLU A 123 -15.46 -14.12 -15.60
N SER A 124 -15.90 -13.67 -14.43
CA SER A 124 -17.30 -13.30 -14.15
C SER A 124 -17.77 -12.01 -14.84
N ASN A 125 -16.89 -11.28 -15.52
CA ASN A 125 -17.27 -10.10 -16.33
C ASN A 125 -17.80 -10.48 -17.72
N GLY A 126 -17.67 -11.73 -18.13
CA GLY A 126 -17.91 -12.12 -19.51
C GLY A 126 -16.89 -11.55 -20.49
N TRP A 127 -17.17 -11.76 -21.78
CA TRP A 127 -16.30 -11.30 -22.86
C TRP A 127 -16.47 -9.79 -23.10
N PRO A 128 -15.37 -9.05 -23.36
CA PRO A 128 -15.46 -7.66 -23.76
C PRO A 128 -16.23 -7.47 -25.09
N ASP A 129 -16.99 -6.39 -25.20
CA ASP A 129 -17.87 -6.09 -26.36
C ASP A 129 -17.18 -6.06 -27.73
N TRP A 130 -15.86 -5.81 -27.75
CA TRP A 130 -15.06 -5.71 -28.96
C TRP A 130 -14.59 -7.06 -29.51
N ARG A 131 -14.89 -8.16 -28.83
CA ARG A 131 -14.50 -9.52 -29.21
C ARG A 131 -15.62 -10.18 -30.03
N LYS A 132 -15.32 -10.56 -31.28
CA LYS A 132 -16.30 -11.24 -32.17
C LYS A 132 -15.81 -12.56 -32.75
N THR A 133 -14.50 -12.80 -32.68
CA THR A 133 -13.83 -13.94 -33.31
C THR A 133 -13.13 -14.82 -32.27
N GLU A 134 -12.70 -16.02 -32.66
CA GLU A 134 -12.00 -16.92 -31.74
C GLU A 134 -10.55 -16.46 -31.50
N GLU A 135 -9.92 -15.87 -32.51
CA GLU A 135 -8.60 -15.22 -32.41
C GLU A 135 -8.61 -14.09 -31.38
N ASP A 136 -9.74 -13.39 -31.32
CA ASP A 136 -10.03 -12.37 -30.33
C ASP A 136 -10.06 -12.97 -28.92
N HIS A 137 -10.81 -14.04 -28.70
CA HIS A 137 -10.86 -14.72 -27.40
C HIS A 137 -9.46 -15.17 -26.94
N GLN A 138 -8.68 -15.77 -27.85
CA GLN A 138 -7.34 -16.23 -27.52
C GLN A 138 -6.39 -15.07 -27.18
N LYS A 139 -6.45 -13.98 -27.94
CA LYS A 139 -5.66 -12.78 -27.66
C LYS A 139 -5.99 -12.19 -26.29
N TYR A 140 -7.24 -12.26 -25.84
CA TYR A 140 -7.65 -11.71 -24.53
C TYR A 140 -6.99 -12.46 -23.38
N ILE A 141 -7.03 -13.79 -23.46
CA ILE A 141 -6.45 -14.67 -22.45
C ILE A 141 -4.93 -14.46 -22.41
N GLU A 142 -4.29 -14.30 -23.57
CA GLU A 142 -2.84 -14.07 -23.65
C GLU A 142 -2.42 -12.69 -23.15
N ASP A 143 -3.16 -11.64 -23.52
CA ASP A 143 -2.90 -10.27 -23.03
C ASP A 143 -3.04 -10.20 -21.50
N TYR A 144 -4.06 -10.88 -20.95
CA TYR A 144 -4.28 -10.93 -19.50
C TYR A 144 -3.17 -11.73 -18.80
N TYR A 145 -2.75 -12.88 -19.35
CA TYR A 145 -1.64 -13.66 -18.80
C TYR A 145 -0.30 -12.92 -18.88
N THR A 146 -0.07 -12.17 -19.96
CA THR A 146 1.15 -11.38 -20.13
C THR A 146 1.22 -10.27 -19.08
N LYS A 147 0.11 -9.57 -18.84
CA LYS A 147 0.04 -8.44 -17.89
C LYS A 147 -0.01 -8.89 -16.44
N GLU A 148 -0.95 -9.79 -16.10
CA GLU A 148 -1.28 -10.15 -14.72
C GLU A 148 -0.63 -11.47 -14.28
N GLY A 149 -0.14 -12.29 -15.21
CA GLY A 149 0.41 -13.62 -14.92
C GLY A 149 -0.62 -14.68 -14.59
N ILE A 150 -1.91 -14.37 -14.75
CA ILE A 150 -3.02 -15.26 -14.43
C ILE A 150 -3.63 -15.78 -15.73
N ARG A 151 -3.73 -17.10 -15.87
CA ARG A 151 -4.35 -17.73 -17.04
C ARG A 151 -5.85 -17.89 -16.81
N LEU A 152 -6.65 -17.20 -17.62
CA LEU A 152 -8.11 -17.32 -17.64
C LEU A 152 -8.53 -18.64 -18.32
N ASP A 153 -9.64 -19.22 -17.89
CA ASP A 153 -10.33 -20.34 -18.54
C ASP A 153 -11.49 -19.81 -19.39
N ALA A 154 -11.40 -19.96 -20.71
CA ALA A 154 -12.42 -19.52 -21.66
C ALA A 154 -13.83 -20.02 -21.32
N ARG A 155 -13.96 -21.21 -20.73
CA ARG A 155 -15.25 -21.83 -20.38
C ARG A 155 -15.93 -21.13 -19.20
N ASN A 156 -15.15 -20.47 -18.35
CA ASN A 156 -15.65 -19.76 -17.19
C ASN A 156 -15.92 -18.27 -17.49
N ILE A 157 -15.49 -17.76 -18.65
CA ILE A 157 -15.73 -16.38 -19.04
C ILE A 157 -17.19 -16.22 -19.44
N ASN A 158 -18.01 -15.81 -18.47
CA ASN A 158 -19.42 -15.52 -18.64
C ASN A 158 -19.84 -14.39 -17.71
N TRP A 159 -20.87 -13.66 -18.09
CA TRP A 159 -21.42 -12.61 -17.25
C TRP A 159 -22.09 -13.23 -16.01
N ASN A 160 -21.48 -13.02 -14.84
CA ASN A 160 -22.00 -13.48 -13.57
C ASN A 160 -21.82 -12.41 -12.48
N PRO A 161 -22.83 -11.53 -12.25
CA PRO A 161 -22.69 -10.41 -11.33
C PRO A 161 -22.58 -10.86 -9.86
N GLY A 162 -23.22 -11.98 -9.49
CA GLY A 162 -23.17 -12.51 -8.12
C GLY A 162 -21.78 -13.05 -7.78
N LEU A 163 -21.21 -13.87 -8.67
CA LEU A 163 -19.86 -14.41 -8.49
C LEU A 163 -18.80 -13.31 -8.55
N ARG A 164 -18.98 -12.30 -9.43
CA ARG A 164 -18.13 -11.11 -9.46
C ARG A 164 -18.13 -10.37 -8.12
N GLN A 165 -19.30 -10.17 -7.52
CA GLN A 165 -19.41 -9.49 -6.23
C GLN A 165 -18.72 -10.30 -5.13
N LEU A 166 -18.96 -11.62 -5.06
CA LEU A 166 -18.30 -12.51 -4.10
C LEU A 166 -16.78 -12.49 -4.25
N ALA A 167 -16.27 -12.64 -5.47
CA ALA A 167 -14.83 -12.60 -5.73
C ALA A 167 -14.21 -11.24 -5.43
N THR A 168 -14.94 -10.14 -5.70
CA THR A 168 -14.50 -8.80 -5.32
C THR A 168 -14.44 -8.63 -3.81
N MET A 169 -15.43 -9.15 -3.07
CA MET A 169 -15.43 -9.11 -1.61
C MET A 169 -14.24 -9.88 -1.05
N LEU A 170 -14.04 -11.14 -1.46
CA LEU A 170 -12.92 -11.97 -0.97
C LEU A 170 -11.55 -11.43 -1.37
N PHE A 171 -11.46 -10.74 -2.50
CA PHE A 171 -10.22 -10.06 -2.90
C PHE A 171 -9.93 -8.79 -2.07
N CYS A 172 -10.97 -8.04 -1.67
CA CYS A 172 -10.83 -6.76 -0.96
C CYS A 172 -10.95 -6.85 0.57
N SER A 173 -11.44 -7.98 1.10
CA SER A 173 -11.63 -8.24 2.54
C SER A 173 -10.34 -8.68 3.20
#